data_AF-A0A1G0XAM5-F1
#
_entry.id   AF-A0A1G0XAM5-F1
#
_cell.length_a   1.000
_cell.length_b   1.000
_cell.length_c   1.000
_cell.angle_alpha   90.00
_cell.angle_beta   90.00
_cell.angle_gamma   90.00
#
_symmetry.space_group_name_H-M   'P 1'
#
loop_
_entity.id
_entity.type
_entity.pdbx_description
1 polymer ?
#
loop_
_entity_poly.entity_id
_entity_poly.type
_entity_poly.pdbx_seq_one_letter_code
_entity_poly.pdbx_strand_id
1 'polypeptide(L)'
;MNKQNFSKSPTTPDEQISLLKKRGLVLSDEEFARHCLSTVNYYRLSAYLKPFEKDKTSHTLNSSTTFDDIWNVYAFDRELRLRFLKFLKYIPILWSHQSSRLDTPEIYVLITYDYGIDGLYINRVKSMSL
;
A
#
# COMPACT_ATOMS: atom_id res chain seq x y z
N MET A 1 17.98 7.87 -25.36
CA MET A 1 17.39 7.22 -24.17
C MET A 1 17.30 5.73 -24.43
N ASN A 2 18.07 4.92 -23.69
CA ASN A 2 18.11 3.46 -23.89
C ASN A 2 16.92 2.83 -23.16
N LYS A 3 16.01 2.17 -23.88
CA LYS A 3 14.78 1.58 -23.32
C LYS A 3 15.16 0.29 -22.59
N GLN A 4 15.14 0.31 -21.26
CA GLN A 4 15.35 -0.89 -20.45
C GLN A 4 14.23 -1.90 -20.77
N ASN A 5 14.58 -3.01 -21.41
CA ASN A 5 13.65 -4.09 -21.70
C ASN A 5 13.48 -4.95 -20.45
N PHE A 6 12.35 -4.80 -19.77
CA PHE A 6 11.97 -5.68 -18.68
C PHE A 6 11.48 -7.01 -19.28
N SER A 7 12.33 -8.03 -19.31
CA SER A 7 12.00 -9.36 -19.86
C SER A 7 11.23 -10.28 -18.88
N LYS A 8 11.00 -9.83 -17.65
CA LYS A 8 10.30 -10.63 -16.65
C LYS A 8 8.81 -10.53 -16.87
N SER A 9 8.20 -11.63 -17.30
CA SER A 9 6.75 -11.78 -17.33
C SER A 9 6.17 -11.61 -15.92
N PRO A 10 4.97 -11.01 -15.79
CA PRO A 10 4.25 -10.97 -14.52
C PRO A 10 4.03 -12.39 -14.02
N THR A 11 4.37 -12.66 -12.76
CA THR A 11 4.13 -13.98 -12.17
C THR A 11 2.66 -14.16 -11.83
N THR A 12 2.10 -15.32 -12.19
CA THR A 12 0.71 -15.66 -11.85
C THR A 12 0.55 -15.98 -10.36
N PRO A 13 -0.66 -15.91 -9.78
CA PRO A 13 -0.88 -16.31 -8.38
C PRO A 13 -0.40 -17.74 -8.08
N ASP A 14 -0.55 -18.68 -9.02
CA ASP A 14 -0.09 -20.06 -8.85
C ASP A 14 1.45 -20.19 -8.88
N GLU A 15 2.12 -19.42 -9.72
CA GLU A 15 3.58 -19.32 -9.72
C GLU A 15 4.10 -18.71 -8.42
N GLN A 16 3.39 -17.72 -7.88
CA GLN A 16 3.72 -17.11 -6.60
C GLN A 16 3.55 -18.10 -5.44
N ILE A 17 2.46 -18.87 -5.41
CA ILE A 17 2.25 -19.96 -4.43
C ILE A 17 3.40 -20.97 -4.51
N SER A 18 3.74 -21.40 -5.73
CA SER A 18 4.82 -22.37 -5.95
C SER A 18 6.17 -21.84 -5.45
N LEU A 19 6.45 -20.55 -5.69
CA LEU A 19 7.65 -19.88 -5.19
C LEU A 19 7.67 -19.80 -3.65
N LEU A 20 6.54 -19.50 -3.02
CA LEU A 20 6.41 -19.42 -1.57
C LEU A 20 6.63 -20.79 -0.91
N LYS A 21 6.05 -21.86 -1.46
CA LYS A 21 6.30 -23.24 -1.02
C LYS A 21 7.78 -23.61 -1.14
N LYS A 22 8.42 -23.28 -2.27
CA LYS A 22 9.85 -23.52 -2.49
C LYS A 22 10.73 -22.81 -1.47
N ARG A 23 10.32 -21.64 -0.98
CA ARG A 23 11.01 -20.89 0.08
C ARG A 23 10.78 -21.45 1.49
N GLY A 24 9.94 -22.47 1.64
CA GLY A 24 9.64 -23.11 2.92
C GLY A 24 8.41 -22.54 3.63
N LEU A 25 7.54 -21.80 2.91
CA LEU A 25 6.29 -21.31 3.50
C LEU A 25 5.28 -22.46 3.66
N VAL A 26 4.69 -22.55 4.85
CA VAL A 26 3.56 -23.45 5.10
C VAL A 26 2.26 -22.76 4.65
N LEU A 27 1.58 -23.37 3.68
CA LEU A 27 0.29 -22.94 3.18
C LEU A 27 -0.78 -23.90 3.68
N SER A 28 -1.45 -23.53 4.78
CA SER A 28 -2.54 -24.34 5.35
C SER A 28 -3.82 -24.27 4.51
N ASP A 29 -4.11 -23.11 3.93
CA ASP A 29 -5.21 -22.89 2.99
C ASP A 29 -4.67 -22.23 1.70
N GLU A 30 -4.46 -23.05 0.67
CA GLU A 30 -3.94 -22.58 -0.62
C GLU A 30 -4.97 -21.77 -1.42
N GLU A 31 -6.26 -22.05 -1.27
CA GLU A 31 -7.32 -21.28 -1.96
C GLU A 31 -7.37 -19.87 -1.41
N PHE A 32 -7.33 -19.74 -0.08
CA PHE A 32 -7.23 -18.44 0.58
C PHE A 32 -5.97 -17.68 0.15
N ALA A 33 -4.81 -18.33 0.20
CA ALA A 33 -3.56 -17.70 -0.23
C ALA A 33 -3.61 -17.25 -1.70
N ARG A 34 -4.21 -18.05 -2.59
CA ARG A 34 -4.40 -17.70 -4.01
C ARG A 34 -5.29 -16.48 -4.16
N HIS A 35 -6.40 -16.45 -3.43
CA HIS A 35 -7.31 -15.31 -3.43
C HIS A 35 -6.60 -14.04 -2.94
N CYS A 36 -5.86 -14.11 -1.84
CA CYS A 36 -5.05 -13.00 -1.33
C CYS A 36 -4.00 -12.53 -2.35
N LEU A 37 -3.29 -13.43 -3.01
CA LEU A 37 -2.26 -13.11 -4.01
C LEU A 37 -2.85 -12.55 -5.32
N SER A 38 -4.10 -12.87 -5.64
CA SER A 38 -4.81 -12.26 -6.77
C SER A 38 -5.24 -10.81 -6.50
N THR A 39 -5.45 -10.46 -5.24
CA THR A 39 -5.95 -9.13 -4.82
C THR A 39 -4.82 -8.21 -4.37
N VAL A 40 -3.75 -8.76 -3.81
CA VAL A 40 -2.59 -8.03 -3.29
C VAL A 40 -1.37 -8.28 -4.18
N ASN A 41 -0.68 -7.20 -4.55
CA ASN A 41 0.56 -7.31 -5.30
C ASN A 41 1.62 -8.11 -4.50
N TYR A 42 2.09 -9.22 -5.06
CA TYR A 42 3.13 -10.07 -4.48
C TYR A 42 4.37 -9.31 -4.02
N TYR A 43 4.82 -8.29 -4.75
CA TYR A 43 5.98 -7.50 -4.35
C TYR A 43 5.77 -6.82 -2.98
N ARG A 44 4.55 -6.32 -2.73
CA ARG A 44 4.21 -5.75 -1.41
C ARG A 44 4.25 -6.84 -0.35
N LEU A 45 3.57 -7.96 -0.58
CA LEU A 45 3.54 -9.07 0.37
C LEU A 45 4.96 -9.60 0.66
N SER A 46 5.81 -9.70 -0.37
CA SER A 46 7.19 -10.21 -0.28
C SER A 46 8.08 -9.42 0.68
N ALA A 47 7.79 -8.13 0.90
CA ALA A 47 8.53 -7.32 1.86
C ALA A 47 8.30 -7.78 3.31
N TYR A 48 7.13 -8.35 3.60
CA TYR A 48 6.74 -8.85 4.92
C TYR A 48 7.24 -10.25 5.21
N LEU A 49 7.88 -10.93 4.24
CA LEU A 49 8.57 -12.20 4.46
C LEU A 49 9.91 -12.00 5.18
N LYS A 50 10.55 -10.84 4.99
CA LYS A 50 11.90 -10.55 5.49
C LYS A 50 12.11 -10.84 6.98
N PRO A 51 11.16 -10.54 7.89
CA PRO A 51 11.30 -10.87 9.31
C PRO A 51 11.33 -12.38 9.59
N PHE A 52 10.77 -13.19 8.67
CA PHE A 52 10.65 -14.64 8.79
C PHE A 52 11.71 -15.41 8.01
N GLU A 53 12.59 -14.71 7.29
CA GLU A 53 13.71 -15.31 6.58
C GLU A 53 14.76 -15.83 7.57
N LYS A 54 15.08 -17.13 7.46
CA LYS A 54 16.18 -17.76 8.17
C LYS A 54 17.53 -17.35 7.58
N ASP A 55 17.60 -17.26 6.26
CA ASP A 55 18.77 -16.83 5.52
C ASP A 55 18.38 -15.78 4.47
N LYS A 56 18.97 -14.58 4.65
CA LYS A 56 18.72 -13.40 3.82
C LYS A 56 19.32 -13.51 2.41
N THR A 57 20.23 -14.46 2.18
CA THR A 57 20.85 -14.68 0.87
C THR A 57 20.05 -15.66 0.01
N SER A 58 19.58 -16.76 0.59
CA SER A 58 18.73 -17.74 -0.10
C SER A 58 17.23 -17.42 -0.06
N HIS A 59 16.81 -16.42 0.72
CA HIS A 59 15.40 -16.08 0.97
C HIS A 59 14.58 -17.27 1.48
N THR A 60 15.22 -18.16 2.24
CA THR A 60 14.57 -19.32 2.84
C THR A 60 13.91 -18.89 4.16
N LEU A 61 12.67 -19.35 4.36
CA LEU A 61 11.87 -19.05 5.53
C LEU A 61 12.13 -20.08 6.63
N ASN A 62 11.81 -19.70 7.87
CA ASN A 62 11.75 -20.66 8.98
C ASN A 62 10.69 -21.73 8.70
N SER A 63 10.98 -22.98 9.10
CA SER A 63 10.20 -24.18 8.77
C SER A 63 8.78 -24.20 9.35
N SER A 64 8.44 -23.27 10.25
CA SER A 64 7.13 -23.14 10.88
C SER A 64 6.37 -21.89 10.45
N THR A 65 6.92 -21.06 9.55
CA THR A 65 6.26 -19.83 9.10
C THR A 65 5.07 -20.20 8.22
N THR A 66 3.88 -19.73 8.62
CA THR A 66 2.65 -19.92 7.85
C THR A 66 2.34 -18.70 7.00
N PHE A 67 1.50 -18.87 5.99
CA PHE A 67 0.97 -17.75 5.23
C PHE A 67 0.17 -16.78 6.10
N ASP A 68 -0.58 -17.29 7.09
CA ASP A 68 -1.36 -16.47 8.01
C ASP A 68 -0.46 -15.54 8.85
N ASP A 69 0.71 -16.00 9.29
CA ASP A 69 1.68 -15.16 10.02
C ASP A 69 2.06 -13.93 9.19
N ILE A 70 2.39 -14.14 7.92
CA ILE A 70 2.78 -13.08 6.99
C ILE A 70 1.58 -12.18 6.69
N TRP A 71 0.42 -12.79 6.43
CA TRP A 71 -0.80 -12.07 6.08
C TRP A 71 -1.26 -11.17 7.22
N ASN A 72 -1.16 -11.61 8.47
CA ASN A 72 -1.52 -10.83 9.64
C ASN A 72 -0.65 -9.59 9.80
N VAL A 73 0.67 -9.70 9.57
CA VAL A 73 1.57 -8.53 9.59
C VAL A 73 1.21 -7.55 8.47
N TYR A 74 0.96 -8.05 7.26
CA TYR A 74 0.51 -7.22 6.14
C TYR A 74 -0.82 -6.51 6.43
N ALA A 75 -1.81 -7.25 6.93
CA ALA A 75 -3.15 -6.74 7.21
C ALA A 75 -3.11 -5.66 8.29
N PHE A 76 -2.36 -5.90 9.37
CA PHE A 76 -2.15 -4.92 10.44
C PHE A 76 -1.57 -3.61 9.91
N ASP A 77 -0.49 -3.68 9.13
CA ASP A 77 0.18 -2.49 8.60
C ASP A 77 -0.66 -1.78 7.52
N ARG A 78 -1.45 -2.52 6.73
CA ARG A 78 -2.46 -1.95 5.84
C ARG A 78 -3.51 -1.15 6.63
N GLU A 79 -4.06 -1.73 7.68
CA GLU A 79 -5.04 -1.04 8.54
C GLU A 79 -4.45 0.19 9.22
N LEU A 80 -3.21 0.08 9.71
CA LEU A 80 -2.48 1.19 10.31
C LEU A 80 -2.31 2.33 9.32
N ARG A 81 -1.87 2.05 8.08
CA ARG A 81 -1.74 3.09 7.03
C ARG A 81 -3.07 3.77 6.74
N LEU A 82 -4.16 3.02 6.63
CA LEU A 82 -5.48 3.59 6.36
C LEU A 82 -5.93 4.51 7.49
N ARG A 83 -5.72 4.11 8.76
CA ARG A 83 -6.03 4.95 9.92
C ARG A 83 -5.13 6.18 9.96
N PHE A 84 -3.84 6.03 9.71
CA PHE A 84 -2.88 7.12 9.73
C PHE A 84 -3.17 8.15 8.63
N LEU A 85 -3.45 7.71 7.41
CA LEU A 85 -3.87 8.57 6.30
C LEU A 85 -5.18 9.30 6.64
N LYS A 86 -6.13 8.61 7.29
CA LYS A 86 -7.36 9.24 7.78
C LYS A 86 -7.10 10.34 8.82
N PHE A 87 -6.03 10.24 9.62
CA PHE A 87 -5.65 11.30 10.55
C PHE A 87 -4.86 12.43 9.87
N LEU A 88 -3.93 12.09 8.98
CA LEU A 88 -3.12 13.07 8.25
C LEU A 88 -3.96 14.04 7.45
N LYS A 89 -5.14 13.63 6.94
CA LYS A 89 -6.06 14.53 6.22
C LYS A 89 -6.47 15.77 7.05
N TYR A 90 -6.46 15.69 8.38
CA TYR A 90 -6.85 16.81 9.23
C TYR A 90 -5.75 17.86 9.36
N ILE A 91 -4.48 17.52 9.16
CA ILE A 91 -3.36 18.47 9.28
C ILE A 91 -3.50 19.59 8.23
N PRO A 92 -3.68 19.30 6.92
CA PRO A 92 -3.99 20.34 5.94
C PRO A 92 -5.29 21.08 6.27
N ILE A 93 -6.37 20.43 6.69
CA ILE A 93 -7.64 21.13 6.96
C ILE A 93 -7.49 22.16 8.11
N LEU A 94 -6.74 21.82 9.14
CA LEU A 94 -6.43 22.73 10.25
C LEU A 94 -5.51 23.86 9.78
N TRP A 95 -4.52 23.55 8.95
CA TRP A 95 -3.64 24.57 8.37
C TRP A 95 -4.42 25.52 7.45
N SER A 96 -5.44 25.09 6.69
CA SER A 96 -6.17 26.02 5.79
C SER A 96 -6.98 26.99 6.60
N HIS A 97 -7.61 26.48 7.65
CA HIS A 97 -8.38 27.32 8.56
C HIS A 97 -7.49 28.38 9.24
N GLN A 98 -6.20 28.08 9.46
CA GLN A 98 -5.24 29.02 10.02
C GLN A 98 -4.61 29.95 8.96
N SER A 99 -4.32 29.42 7.77
CA SER A 99 -3.74 30.12 6.62
C SER A 99 -4.76 30.87 5.78
N SER A 100 -6.08 30.73 5.97
CA SER A 100 -7.05 31.69 5.44
C SER A 100 -6.90 33.09 6.08
N ARG A 101 -5.96 33.25 7.02
CA ARG A 101 -5.44 34.53 7.50
C ARG A 101 -4.11 34.96 6.85
N LEU A 102 -3.51 34.12 5.99
CA LEU A 102 -2.21 34.30 5.32
C LEU A 102 -2.28 33.71 3.88
N ASP A 103 -2.65 34.53 2.91
CA ASP A 103 -2.84 34.19 1.48
C ASP A 103 -1.76 33.27 0.88
N THR A 104 -1.96 31.94 0.91
CA THR A 104 -1.11 30.97 0.17
C THR A 104 -1.96 29.80 -0.37
N PRO A 105 -2.42 29.85 -1.64
CA PRO A 105 -3.43 28.92 -2.17
C PRO A 105 -2.89 27.58 -2.69
N GLU A 106 -1.57 27.42 -2.84
CA GLU A 106 -1.00 26.41 -3.76
C GLU A 106 -0.95 24.98 -3.19
N ILE A 107 -0.97 24.80 -1.86
CA ILE A 107 -0.85 23.47 -1.23
C ILE A 107 -2.18 22.69 -1.27
N TYR A 108 -3.33 23.37 -1.40
CA TYR A 108 -4.66 22.74 -1.26
C TYR A 108 -5.13 21.90 -2.45
N VAL A 109 -4.66 22.25 -3.65
CA VAL A 109 -5.16 21.65 -4.88
C VAL A 109 -4.61 20.23 -5.09
N LEU A 110 -3.45 19.89 -4.53
CA LEU A 110 -2.85 18.57 -4.78
C LEU A 110 -3.41 17.45 -3.87
N ILE A 111 -3.80 17.76 -2.64
CA ILE A 111 -4.28 16.75 -1.68
C ILE A 111 -5.76 16.39 -1.93
N THR A 112 -6.54 17.32 -2.48
CA THR A 112 -7.98 17.13 -2.70
C THR A 112 -8.29 16.31 -3.96
N TYR A 113 -7.52 16.51 -5.03
CA TYR A 113 -7.74 15.83 -6.32
C TYR A 113 -7.30 14.35 -6.31
N ASP A 114 -6.26 13.98 -5.55
CA ASP A 114 -5.73 12.62 -5.55
C ASP A 114 -6.52 11.64 -4.64
N TYR A 115 -7.45 12.16 -3.83
CA TYR A 115 -8.19 11.38 -2.82
C TYR A 115 -9.73 11.46 -2.93
N GLY A 116 -10.27 12.00 -4.02
CA GLY A 116 -11.72 11.94 -4.31
C GLY A 116 -12.61 12.62 -3.25
N ILE A 117 -12.21 13.79 -2.75
CA ILE A 117 -13.06 14.59 -1.86
C ILE A 117 -14.00 15.45 -2.73
N ASP A 118 -15.30 15.20 -2.63
CA ASP A 118 -16.35 15.82 -3.44
C ASP A 118 -16.29 17.36 -3.47
N GLY A 119 -16.61 17.92 -4.65
CA GLY A 119 -16.44 19.31 -5.09
C GLY A 119 -17.27 20.39 -4.39
N LEU A 120 -17.53 20.27 -3.08
CA LEU A 120 -18.27 21.27 -2.31
C LEU A 120 -17.44 22.51 -1.93
N TYR A 121 -16.09 22.44 -1.95
CA TYR A 121 -15.23 23.56 -1.55
C TYR A 121 -14.83 24.51 -2.69
N ILE A 122 -14.90 24.05 -3.94
CA ILE A 122 -14.45 24.82 -5.12
C ILE A 122 -15.41 26.00 -5.39
N ASN A 123 -16.70 25.87 -5.06
CA ASN A 123 -17.69 26.91 -5.32
C ASN A 123 -17.59 28.12 -4.38
N ARG A 124 -16.90 28.02 -3.23
CA ARG A 124 -16.78 29.14 -2.27
C ARG A 124 -15.63 30.10 -2.60
N VAL A 125 -14.60 29.62 -3.28
CA VAL A 125 -13.46 30.46 -3.71
C VAL A 125 -13.88 31.39 -4.86
N LYS A 126 -14.79 30.94 -5.75
CA LYS A 126 -15.33 31.80 -6.83
C LYS A 126 -16.25 32.92 -6.34
N SER A 127 -16.91 32.77 -5.19
CA SER A 127 -17.80 33.80 -4.64
C SER A 127 -17.10 34.86 -3.78
N MET A 128 -15.79 34.75 -3.57
CA MET A 128 -14.97 35.69 -2.79
C MET A 128 -14.01 36.53 -3.65
N SER A 129 -14.05 36.37 -4.98
CA SER A 129 -13.34 37.21 -5.94
C SER A 129 -14.28 38.00 -6.87
N LEU A 130 -15.50 38.30 -6.42
CA LEU A 130 -16.38 39.32 -7.00
C LEU A 130 -16.71 40.36 -5.94
#